data_AF-A0A8H4EXE9-F1
#
_entry.id   AF-A0A8H4EXE9-F1
#
_cell.length_a   1.000
_cell.length_b   1.000
_cell.length_c   1.000
_cell.angle_alpha   90.00
_cell.angle_beta   90.00
_cell.angle_gamma   90.00
#
_symmetry.space_group_name_H-M   'P 1'
#
loop_
_entity.id
_entity.type
_entity.pdbx_description
1 polymer ?
#
loop_
_entity_poly.entity_id
_entity_poly.type
_entity_poly.pdbx_seq_one_letter_code
_entity_poly.pdbx_strand_id
1 'polypeptide(L)'
;MTLEPPKMTISERRATYPLQERIKIYNPDTMARKLNQLDKQPNKLVVHGVNILNKISLDSDTAMSRIKQRRETHNRVERRRRDNLNTLVNELSDLVPRSSIEKSGGEKCHRAKVLRYAIEYIQTIQQENEQLRQQLGLSAVSTPQSPSASSPQSTSCSSAEDSDTPAHPKDGYTI
;
A
#
# COMPACT_ATOMS: atom_id res chain seq x y z
N MET A 1 32.74 24.99 9.05
CA MET A 1 32.54 23.52 8.95
C MET A 1 32.38 22.97 10.35
N THR A 2 31.16 22.65 10.77
CA THR A 2 30.90 22.02 12.07
C THR A 2 31.20 20.53 11.94
N LEU A 3 32.33 20.09 12.50
CA LEU A 3 32.72 18.68 12.51
C LEU A 3 31.85 17.94 13.53
N GLU A 4 30.91 17.14 13.05
CA GLU A 4 30.15 16.21 13.89
C GLU A 4 31.10 15.21 14.56
N PRO A 5 31.03 14.99 15.88
CA PRO A 5 31.93 14.08 16.57
C PRO A 5 31.68 12.62 16.11
N PRO A 6 32.73 11.77 16.11
CA PRO A 6 32.62 10.38 15.69
C PRO A 6 31.61 9.61 16.54
N LYS A 7 30.72 8.86 15.89
CA LYS A 7 29.69 8.02 16.54
C LYS A 7 30.34 6.79 17.17
N MET A 8 30.89 6.94 18.38
CA MET A 8 31.44 5.84 19.16
C MET A 8 30.35 4.90 19.66
N THR A 9 30.63 3.59 19.65
CA THR A 9 29.72 2.60 20.25
C THR A 9 29.64 2.77 21.77
N ILE A 10 28.58 2.26 22.40
CA ILE A 10 28.40 2.37 23.87
C ILE A 10 29.58 1.72 24.62
N SER A 11 30.06 0.58 24.14
CA SER A 11 31.19 -0.15 24.72
C SER A 11 32.49 0.66 24.60
N GLU A 12 32.70 1.28 23.45
CA GLU A 12 33.86 2.11 23.14
C GLU A 12 33.88 3.40 23.96
N ARG A 13 32.72 4.05 24.14
CA ARG A 13 32.56 5.18 25.06
C ARG A 13 32.83 4.77 26.51
N ARG A 14 32.37 3.60 26.95
CA ARG A 14 32.64 3.11 28.32
C ARG A 14 34.10 2.77 28.56
N ALA A 15 34.85 2.45 27.50
CA ALA A 15 36.28 2.18 27.59
C ALA A 15 37.09 3.44 27.91
N THR A 16 36.56 4.65 27.65
CA THR A 16 37.24 5.92 27.97
C THR A 16 37.08 6.35 29.43
N TYR A 17 36.27 5.65 30.23
CA TYR A 17 36.08 5.99 31.64
C TYR A 17 37.28 5.56 32.51
N PRO A 18 37.52 6.27 33.63
CA PRO A 18 38.49 5.85 34.64
C PRO A 18 38.28 4.40 35.08
N LEU A 19 39.37 3.71 35.44
CA LEU A 19 39.35 2.27 35.74
C LEU A 19 38.32 1.91 36.83
N GLN A 20 38.18 2.76 37.85
CA GLN A 20 37.27 2.59 38.98
C GLN A 20 35.81 2.53 38.53
N GLU A 21 35.44 3.35 37.54
CA GLU A 21 34.08 3.37 36.98
C GLU A 21 33.84 2.18 36.05
N ARG A 22 34.85 1.79 35.27
CA ARG A 22 34.79 0.59 34.43
C ARG A 22 34.57 -0.66 35.29
N ILE A 23 35.27 -0.78 36.41
CA ILE A 23 35.09 -1.90 37.35
C ILE A 23 33.66 -1.94 37.89
N LYS A 24 33.01 -0.80 38.19
CA LYS A 24 31.60 -0.78 38.63
C LYS A 24 30.65 -1.27 37.54
N ILE A 25 30.90 -0.92 36.27
CA ILE A 25 30.07 -1.32 35.13
C ILE A 25 30.24 -2.80 34.78
N TYR A 26 31.46 -3.33 34.90
CA TYR A 26 31.83 -4.70 34.56
C TYR A 26 32.02 -5.61 35.78
N ASN A 27 31.49 -5.21 36.93
CA ASN A 27 31.53 -6.05 38.13
C ASN A 27 30.63 -7.29 37.91
N PRO A 28 31.05 -8.48 38.33
CA PRO A 28 30.24 -9.70 38.19
C PRO A 28 28.81 -9.55 38.73
N ASP A 29 28.63 -8.84 39.85
CA ASP A 29 27.30 -8.64 40.45
C ASP A 29 26.41 -7.71 39.61
N THR A 30 26.98 -6.63 39.06
CA THR A 30 26.22 -5.69 38.22
C THR A 30 25.92 -6.30 36.86
N MET A 31 26.83 -7.11 36.32
CA MET A 31 26.62 -7.87 35.09
C MET A 31 25.56 -8.96 35.27
N ALA A 32 25.56 -9.69 36.38
CA ALA A 32 24.56 -10.72 36.70
C ALA A 32 23.15 -10.13 36.89
N ARG A 33 23.02 -8.99 37.56
CA ARG A 33 21.74 -8.27 37.66
C ARG A 33 21.24 -7.80 36.30
N LYS A 34 22.14 -7.33 35.44
CA LYS A 34 21.81 -6.87 34.08
C LYS A 34 21.41 -8.02 33.16
N LEU A 35 22.05 -9.18 33.28
CA LEU A 35 21.67 -10.40 32.56
C LEU A 35 20.25 -10.84 32.95
N ASN A 36 19.98 -10.92 34.27
CA ASN A 36 18.65 -11.22 34.79
C ASN A 36 17.58 -10.18 34.39
N GLN A 37 17.96 -8.92 34.20
CA GLN A 37 17.06 -7.88 33.72
C GLN A 37 16.76 -8.02 32.22
N LEU A 38 17.74 -8.48 31.43
CA LEU A 38 17.56 -8.80 30.01
C LEU A 38 16.69 -10.04 29.81
N ASP A 39 16.80 -11.06 30.68
CA ASP A 39 15.95 -12.25 30.63
C ASP A 39 14.47 -11.94 30.92
N LYS A 40 14.20 -10.87 31.69
CA LYS A 40 12.84 -10.41 32.00
C LYS A 40 12.19 -9.56 30.91
N GLN A 41 12.96 -9.05 29.94
CA GLN A 41 12.44 -8.27 28.83
C GLN A 41 12.43 -9.16 27.57
N PRO A 42 11.30 -9.33 26.87
CA PRO A 42 11.34 -10.03 25.60
C PRO A 42 12.28 -9.25 24.67
N ASN A 43 13.38 -9.88 24.24
CA ASN A 43 14.38 -9.29 23.36
C ASN A 43 13.71 -8.74 22.09
N LYS A 44 13.35 -7.46 22.08
CA LYS A 44 12.66 -6.77 20.99
C LYS A 44 13.70 -5.98 20.19
N LEU A 45 14.32 -6.61 19.19
CA LEU A 45 15.17 -5.87 18.25
C LEU A 45 14.29 -5.19 17.21
N VAL A 46 14.15 -3.86 17.35
CA VAL A 46 13.42 -3.03 16.39
C VAL A 46 14.41 -2.31 15.48
N VAL A 47 14.27 -2.50 14.18
CA VAL A 47 15.00 -1.76 13.15
C VAL A 47 13.97 -1.09 12.26
N HIS A 48 14.05 0.24 12.11
CA HIS A 48 13.08 1.05 11.37
C HIS A 48 11.61 0.82 11.78
N GLY A 49 11.36 0.68 13.09
CA GLY A 49 10.01 0.47 13.62
C GLY A 49 9.48 -0.97 13.52
N VAL A 50 10.24 -1.90 12.92
CA VAL A 50 9.86 -3.30 12.77
C VAL A 50 10.60 -4.19 13.77
N ASN A 51 9.87 -4.94 14.61
CA ASN A 51 10.45 -5.93 15.51
C ASN A 51 10.87 -7.18 14.73
N ILE A 52 12.17 -7.42 14.62
CA ILE A 52 12.75 -8.53 13.85
C ILE A 52 12.75 -9.83 14.67
N LEU A 53 12.71 -9.74 16.00
CA LEU A 53 12.77 -10.88 16.91
C LEU A 53 11.41 -11.36 17.40
N ASN A 54 10.34 -11.19 16.64
CA ASN A 54 9.09 -11.83 17.01
C ASN A 54 9.26 -13.36 16.94
N LYS A 55 9.52 -14.00 18.09
CA LYS A 55 9.78 -15.43 18.25
C LYS A 55 8.51 -16.24 18.00
N ILE A 56 8.11 -16.32 16.75
CA ILE A 56 7.40 -17.49 16.24
C ILE A 56 8.48 -18.27 15.50
N SER A 57 8.90 -19.38 16.09
CA SER A 57 9.83 -20.36 15.54
C SER A 57 9.73 -20.47 14.01
N LEU A 58 10.84 -20.27 13.30
CA LEU A 58 11.26 -20.90 12.03
C LEU A 58 12.27 -19.98 11.32
N ASP A 59 13.51 -20.47 11.25
CA ASP A 59 14.70 -20.03 10.49
C ASP A 59 14.65 -18.66 9.81
N SER A 60 15.69 -17.84 9.98
CA SER A 60 15.86 -16.58 9.25
C SER A 60 15.58 -16.76 7.74
N ASP A 61 16.00 -17.90 7.18
CA ASP A 61 15.74 -18.30 5.79
C ASP A 61 14.26 -18.64 5.50
N THR A 62 13.57 -19.26 6.44
CA THR A 62 12.12 -19.54 6.33
C THR A 62 11.30 -18.25 6.42
N ALA A 63 11.67 -17.32 7.30
CA ALA A 63 11.05 -16.00 7.39
C ALA A 63 11.28 -15.16 6.13
N MET A 64 12.53 -15.13 5.63
CA MET A 64 12.87 -14.47 4.36
C MET A 64 12.16 -15.11 3.17
N SER A 65 12.04 -16.44 3.14
CA SER A 65 11.30 -17.19 2.11
C SER A 65 9.82 -16.81 2.07
N ARG A 66 9.16 -16.72 3.23
CA ARG A 66 7.76 -16.28 3.33
C ARG A 66 7.56 -14.84 2.82
N ILE A 67 8.49 -13.92 3.13
CA ILE A 67 8.45 -12.55 2.62
C ILE A 67 8.64 -12.53 1.10
N LYS A 68 9.59 -13.31 0.57
CA LYS A 68 9.81 -13.44 -0.88
C LYS A 68 8.58 -13.99 -1.60
N GLN A 69 7.94 -15.02 -1.04
CA GLN A 69 6.72 -15.60 -1.60
C GLN A 69 5.55 -14.61 -1.63
N ARG A 70 5.40 -13.79 -0.58
CA ARG A 70 4.40 -12.70 -0.57
C ARG A 70 4.68 -11.67 -1.66
N ARG A 71 5.93 -11.23 -1.83
CA ARG A 71 6.35 -10.31 -2.89
C ARG A 71 6.13 -10.89 -4.28
N GLU A 72 6.46 -12.15 -4.48
CA GLU A 72 6.28 -12.84 -5.76
C GLU A 72 4.80 -12.96 -6.13
N THR A 73 3.95 -13.33 -5.16
CA THR A 73 2.50 -13.41 -5.36
C THR A 73 1.93 -12.04 -5.75
N HIS A 74 2.33 -10.98 -5.04
CA HIS A 74 1.94 -9.62 -5.37
C HIS A 74 2.39 -9.22 -6.78
N ASN A 75 3.66 -9.47 -7.13
CA ASN A 75 4.20 -9.16 -8.45
C ASN A 75 3.50 -9.91 -9.58
N ARG A 76 3.10 -11.16 -9.34
CA ARG A 76 2.33 -11.97 -10.29
C ARG A 76 0.94 -11.38 -10.53
N VAL A 77 0.25 -10.97 -9.46
CA VAL A 77 -1.07 -10.32 -9.58
C VAL A 77 -0.97 -9.01 -10.35
N GLU A 78 0.00 -8.15 -10.02
CA GLU A 78 0.18 -6.88 -10.70
C GLU A 78 0.58 -7.06 -12.17
N ARG A 79 1.38 -8.08 -12.49
CA ARG A 79 1.69 -8.42 -13.89
C ARG A 79 0.41 -8.79 -14.65
N ARG A 80 -0.41 -9.68 -14.10
CA ARG A 80 -1.70 -10.04 -14.72
C ARG A 80 -2.62 -8.84 -14.90
N ARG A 81 -2.68 -7.94 -13.92
CA ARG A 81 -3.47 -6.69 -14.01
C ARG A 81 -2.96 -5.81 -15.17
N ARG A 82 -1.65 -5.63 -15.30
CA ARG A 82 -1.04 -4.86 -16.39
C ARG A 82 -1.27 -5.52 -17.74
N ASP A 83 -1.18 -6.83 -17.84
CA ASP A 83 -1.41 -7.58 -19.08
C ASP A 83 -2.86 -7.47 -19.53
N ASN A 84 -3.83 -7.58 -18.60
CA ASN A 84 -5.24 -7.35 -18.88
C ASN A 84 -5.46 -5.91 -19.39
N LEU A 85 -4.92 -4.90 -18.69
CA LEU A 85 -5.03 -3.50 -19.12
C LEU A 85 -4.45 -3.28 -20.53
N ASN A 86 -3.30 -3.89 -20.83
CA ASN A 86 -2.68 -3.80 -22.15
C ASN A 86 -3.54 -4.47 -23.22
N THR A 87 -4.16 -5.60 -22.89
CA THR A 87 -5.08 -6.32 -23.80
C THR A 87 -6.27 -5.43 -24.14
N LEU A 88 -6.92 -4.82 -23.14
CA LEU A 88 -8.04 -3.90 -23.35
C LEU A 88 -7.66 -2.69 -24.20
N VAL A 89 -6.46 -2.13 -24.01
CA VAL A 89 -5.98 -1.01 -24.84
C VAL A 89 -5.72 -1.44 -26.28
N ASN A 90 -5.20 -2.65 -26.49
CA ASN A 90 -4.97 -3.19 -27.83
C ASN A 90 -6.30 -3.48 -28.55
N GLU A 91 -7.25 -4.13 -27.88
CA GLU A 91 -8.61 -4.35 -28.42
C GLU A 91 -9.28 -3.03 -28.80
N LEU A 92 -9.18 -2.01 -27.94
CA LEU A 92 -9.68 -0.68 -28.23
C LEU A 92 -9.01 -0.08 -29.46
N SER A 93 -7.69 -0.28 -29.62
CA SER A 93 -6.96 0.24 -30.78
C SER A 93 -7.37 -0.42 -32.10
N ASP A 94 -7.85 -1.67 -32.05
CA ASP A 94 -8.36 -2.39 -33.23
C ASP A 94 -9.78 -1.97 -33.61
N LEU A 95 -10.62 -1.61 -32.64
CA LEU A 95 -11.99 -1.13 -32.86
C LEU A 95 -12.06 0.30 -33.40
N VAL A 96 -11.07 1.13 -33.08
CA VAL A 96 -11.00 2.51 -33.53
C VAL A 96 -10.56 2.57 -35.00
N PRO A 97 -11.20 3.40 -35.86
CA PRO A 97 -10.85 3.48 -37.28
C PRO A 97 -9.36 3.75 -37.52
N ARG A 98 -8.71 2.83 -38.25
CA ARG A 98 -7.25 2.75 -38.45
C ARG A 98 -6.61 3.96 -39.14
N SER A 99 -7.38 4.74 -39.90
CA SER A 99 -6.89 5.88 -40.70
C SER A 99 -6.31 7.04 -39.87
N SER A 100 -6.61 7.09 -38.56
CA SER A 100 -6.04 8.06 -37.61
C SER A 100 -4.75 7.57 -36.93
N ILE A 101 -4.52 6.26 -36.88
CA ILE A 101 -3.41 5.62 -36.16
C ILE A 101 -2.20 5.39 -37.07
N GLU A 102 -2.43 5.04 -38.34
CA GLU A 102 -1.38 4.66 -39.29
C GLU A 102 -0.48 5.83 -39.76
N LYS A 103 -0.96 7.07 -39.66
CA LYS A 103 -0.18 8.28 -40.07
C LYS A 103 1.01 8.59 -39.15
N SER A 104 1.08 7.97 -37.98
CA SER A 104 2.15 8.15 -36.99
C SER A 104 2.94 6.85 -36.93
N GLY A 105 3.70 6.57 -38.00
CA GLY A 105 4.37 5.29 -38.23
C GLY A 105 5.14 4.74 -37.03
N GLY A 106 5.17 3.40 -36.97
CA GLY A 106 6.21 2.60 -36.33
C GLY A 106 6.26 2.66 -34.80
N GLU A 107 5.99 1.50 -34.19
CA GLU A 107 6.36 1.16 -32.81
C GLU A 107 5.54 1.87 -31.71
N LYS A 108 4.55 1.12 -31.19
CA LYS A 108 3.81 1.43 -29.95
C LYS A 108 2.91 2.66 -30.11
N CYS A 109 1.74 2.46 -30.71
CA CYS A 109 0.67 3.45 -30.65
C CYS A 109 0.52 3.95 -29.20
N HIS A 110 0.70 5.26 -29.00
CA HIS A 110 0.70 5.84 -27.66
C HIS A 110 -0.67 5.61 -27.01
N ARG A 111 -0.71 4.99 -25.82
CA ARG A 111 -1.96 4.72 -25.07
C ARG A 111 -2.88 5.94 -25.02
N ALA A 112 -2.32 7.13 -24.82
CA ALA A 112 -3.06 8.39 -24.80
C ALA A 112 -3.74 8.74 -26.14
N LYS A 113 -3.11 8.40 -27.29
CA LYS A 113 -3.71 8.61 -28.61
C LYS A 113 -4.88 7.65 -28.84
N VAL A 114 -4.71 6.36 -28.52
CA VAL A 114 -5.79 5.36 -28.62
C VAL A 114 -7.03 5.83 -27.84
N LEU A 115 -6.83 6.30 -26.60
CA LEU A 115 -7.93 6.80 -25.78
C LEU A 115 -8.59 8.04 -26.38
N ARG A 116 -7.82 8.98 -26.95
CA ARG A 116 -8.38 10.17 -27.60
C ARG A 116 -9.21 9.82 -28.82
N TYR A 117 -8.70 8.95 -29.69
CA TYR A 117 -9.43 8.53 -30.89
C TYR A 117 -10.66 7.69 -30.54
N ALA A 118 -10.61 6.87 -29.48
CA ALA A 118 -11.79 6.17 -29.00
C ALA A 118 -12.90 7.13 -28.56
N ILE A 119 -12.55 8.20 -27.84
CA ILE A 119 -13.52 9.23 -27.43
C ILE A 119 -14.15 9.90 -28.65
N GLU A 120 -13.33 10.35 -29.59
CA GLU A 120 -13.78 10.99 -30.82
C GLU A 120 -14.70 10.07 -31.63
N TYR A 121 -14.31 8.80 -31.80
CA TYR A 121 -15.09 7.83 -32.57
C TYR A 121 -16.45 7.53 -31.92
N ILE A 122 -16.51 7.41 -30.60
CA ILE A 122 -17.78 7.24 -29.87
C ILE A 122 -18.69 8.44 -30.12
N GLN A 123 -18.16 9.66 -30.07
CA GLN A 123 -18.95 10.88 -30.34
C GLN A 123 -19.49 10.90 -31.77
N THR A 124 -18.67 10.54 -32.76
CA THR A 124 -19.11 10.44 -34.16
C THR A 124 -20.22 9.42 -34.34
N ILE A 125 -20.08 8.21 -33.80
CA ILE A 125 -21.11 7.17 -33.89
C ILE A 125 -22.39 7.59 -33.17
N GLN A 126 -22.30 8.28 -32.04
CA GLN A 126 -23.48 8.79 -31.33
C GLN A 126 -24.24 9.81 -32.18
N GLN A 127 -23.53 10.72 -32.84
CA GLN A 127 -24.13 11.71 -33.73
C GLN A 127 -24.76 11.07 -34.97
N GLU A 128 -24.09 10.13 -35.62
CA GLU A 128 -24.65 9.39 -36.75
C GLU A 128 -25.90 8.59 -36.35
N ASN A 129 -25.86 7.90 -35.20
CA ASN A 129 -27.02 7.18 -34.69
C ASN A 129 -28.20 8.10 -34.40
N GLU A 130 -27.94 9.29 -33.85
CA GLU A 130 -29.00 10.29 -33.63
C GLU A 130 -29.61 10.74 -34.96
N GLN A 131 -28.78 11.05 -35.96
CA GLN A 131 -29.23 11.45 -37.29
C GLN A 131 -30.05 10.34 -37.97
N LEU A 132 -29.61 9.08 -37.89
CA LEU A 132 -30.35 7.94 -38.42
C LEU A 132 -31.67 7.72 -37.69
N ARG A 133 -31.72 7.90 -36.36
CA ARG A 133 -32.96 7.81 -35.58
C ARG A 133 -33.96 8.90 -35.96
N GLN A 134 -33.47 10.12 -36.24
CA GLN A 134 -34.31 11.20 -36.76
C GLN A 134 -34.86 10.86 -38.14
N GLN A 135 -34.03 10.31 -39.05
CA GLN A 135 -34.47 9.87 -40.38
C GLN A 135 -35.51 8.75 -40.33
N LEU A 136 -35.41 7.84 -39.36
CA LEU A 136 -36.36 6.75 -39.14
C LEU A 136 -37.61 7.16 -38.34
N GLY A 137 -37.76 8.44 -37.98
CA GLY A 137 -38.92 8.93 -37.22
C GLY A 137 -38.98 8.45 -35.76
N LEU A 138 -37.87 7.94 -35.21
CA LEU A 138 -37.77 7.43 -33.84
C LEU A 138 -37.23 8.52 -32.91
N SER A 139 -38.00 9.58 -32.66
CA SER A 139 -37.56 10.67 -31.79
C SER A 139 -37.68 10.33 -30.29
N ALA A 140 -36.51 10.36 -29.62
CA ALA A 140 -36.27 10.63 -28.21
C ALA A 140 -36.83 9.65 -27.13
N VAL A 141 -36.07 8.59 -26.85
CA VAL A 141 -35.85 8.18 -25.45
C VAL A 141 -34.56 8.86 -24.99
N SER A 142 -34.71 9.77 -24.05
CA SER A 142 -33.67 10.48 -23.33
C SER A 142 -32.84 9.50 -22.49
N THR A 143 -31.56 9.34 -22.81
CA THR A 143 -30.59 8.82 -21.86
C THR A 143 -30.39 9.86 -20.76
N PRO A 144 -30.58 9.54 -19.47
CA PRO A 144 -30.35 10.49 -18.39
C PRO A 144 -28.86 10.86 -18.33
N GLN A 145 -28.60 12.16 -18.45
CA GLN A 145 -27.32 12.78 -18.13
C GLN A 145 -26.90 12.38 -16.71
N SER A 146 -25.65 11.96 -16.55
CA SER A 146 -25.00 11.84 -15.25
C SER A 146 -24.99 13.22 -14.57
N PRO A 147 -25.47 13.37 -13.31
CA PRO A 147 -25.39 14.64 -12.64
C PRO A 147 -23.97 14.90 -12.15
N SER A 148 -23.48 16.06 -12.56
CA SER A 148 -22.27 16.72 -12.12
C SER A 148 -22.12 16.73 -10.60
N ALA A 149 -20.89 16.50 -10.14
CA ALA A 149 -20.49 16.66 -8.76
C ALA A 149 -20.69 18.10 -8.29
N SER A 150 -21.58 18.29 -7.32
CA SER A 150 -21.65 19.49 -6.48
C SER A 150 -21.65 19.06 -5.01
N SER A 151 -20.49 19.16 -4.35
CA SER A 151 -20.45 19.43 -2.91
C SER A 151 -20.84 20.90 -2.69
N PRO A 152 -21.56 21.26 -1.62
CA PRO A 152 -20.85 21.52 -0.37
C PRO A 152 -21.62 21.27 0.96
N GLN A 153 -20.81 21.20 2.02
CA GLN A 153 -21.05 21.65 3.41
C GLN A 153 -21.91 20.83 4.38
N SER A 154 -21.16 20.19 5.30
CA SER A 154 -21.24 20.35 6.77
C SER A 154 -22.60 20.71 7.39
N THR A 155 -23.23 19.71 7.99
CA THR A 155 -24.14 19.89 9.12
C THR A 155 -23.63 19.06 10.30
N SER A 156 -23.20 19.80 11.31
CA SER A 156 -23.08 19.35 12.69
C SER A 156 -24.46 19.07 13.28
N CYS A 157 -24.64 17.93 13.93
CA CYS A 157 -25.53 17.83 15.08
C CYS A 157 -25.11 16.67 15.98
N SER A 158 -25.31 16.90 17.27
CA SER A 158 -24.67 16.28 18.41
C SER A 158 -25.39 15.02 18.90
N SER A 159 -24.61 14.19 19.60
CA SER A 159 -24.94 13.40 20.79
C SER A 159 -26.18 12.51 20.80
N ALA A 160 -25.94 11.20 20.87
CA ALA A 160 -26.60 10.33 21.84
C ALA A 160 -25.66 9.19 22.20
N GLU A 161 -25.37 9.08 23.49
CA GLU A 161 -24.68 7.96 24.12
C GLU A 161 -25.58 6.73 24.06
N ASP A 162 -25.02 5.57 23.70
CA ASP A 162 -25.54 4.32 24.23
C ASP A 162 -24.38 3.33 24.40
N SER A 163 -24.06 3.13 25.67
CA SER A 163 -23.13 2.15 26.17
C SER A 163 -23.79 0.78 26.14
N ASP A 164 -23.25 -0.17 25.39
CA ASP A 164 -23.51 -1.57 25.68
C ASP A 164 -22.21 -2.39 25.59
N THR A 165 -21.75 -2.80 26.77
CA THR A 165 -20.59 -3.65 26.99
C THR A 165 -21.13 -5.02 27.40
N PRO A 166 -21.01 -6.07 26.57
CA PRO A 166 -21.39 -7.41 27.01
C PRO A 166 -20.32 -7.96 27.94
N ALA A 167 -20.68 -8.07 29.22
CA ALA A 167 -19.92 -8.73 30.26
C ALA A 167 -19.71 -10.23 29.93
N HIS A 168 -18.45 -10.66 29.91
CA HIS A 168 -18.11 -12.09 29.93
C HIS A 168 -18.01 -12.56 31.38
N PRO A 169 -18.68 -13.67 31.79
CA PRO A 169 -18.67 -14.14 33.16
C PRO A 169 -17.29 -14.65 33.61
N LYS A 170 -16.91 -14.24 34.83
CA LYS A 170 -15.86 -14.89 35.60
C LYS A 170 -16.48 -16.06 36.36
N ASP A 171 -16.23 -17.27 35.91
CA ASP A 171 -16.39 -18.44 36.77
C ASP A 171 -15.07 -18.73 37.47
N GLY A 172 -15.10 -18.61 38.79
CA GLY A 172 -14.04 -19.00 39.68
C GLY A 172 -14.14 -20.47 40.08
N TYR A 173 -12.96 -21.04 40.30
CA TYR A 173 -12.60 -22.05 41.31
C TYR A 173 -13.24 -23.44 41.28
N THR A 174 -12.39 -24.48 41.23
CA THR A 174 -12.41 -25.63 42.17
C THR A 174 -11.17 -26.54 41.97
N ILE A 175 -10.46 -26.75 43.10
CA ILE A 175 -9.33 -27.63 43.51
C ILE A 175 -8.02 -27.58 42.71
#